data_AF-A0ABD2YRK2-F1
#
_entry.id   AF-A0ABD2YRK2-F1
#
_cell.length_a   1.000
_cell.length_b   1.000
_cell.length_c   1.000
_cell.angle_alpha   90.00
_cell.angle_beta   90.00
_cell.angle_gamma   90.00
#
_symmetry.space_group_name_H-M   'P 1'
#
loop_
_entity.id
_entity.type
_entity.pdbx_description
1 polymer ?
#
loop_
_entity_poly.entity_id
_entity_poly.type
_entity_poly.pdbx_seq_one_letter_code
_entity_poly.pdbx_strand_id
1 'polypeptide(L)'
;MTAASSATQVLWLRIMLGFLQNDQECPTKIFCDSKSAIELIKNPIFHGRSKRMDIKSHFIREMVQGKKIVIDYCKIEDQVVDIFTKLLKLELFVKLKKILGMFKFEDLGLREAM
;
A
#
# COMPACT_ATOMS: atom_id res chain seq x y z
N MET A 1 -6.22 -5.06 6.48
CA MET A 1 -6.16 -5.66 5.12
C MET A 1 -4.73 -6.07 4.84
N THR A 2 -4.48 -7.36 4.62
CA THR A 2 -3.16 -7.99 4.65
C THR A 2 -2.40 -7.78 3.34
N ALA A 3 -1.14 -7.34 3.38
CA ALA A 3 -0.28 -7.01 2.23
C ALA A 3 -0.37 -7.93 0.99
N ALA A 4 -0.71 -9.21 1.14
CA ALA A 4 -0.98 -10.13 0.04
C ALA A 4 -2.11 -9.67 -0.88
N SER A 5 -3.23 -9.20 -0.31
CA SER A 5 -4.36 -8.69 -1.09
C SER A 5 -3.98 -7.42 -1.85
N SER A 6 -3.20 -6.54 -1.23
CA SER A 6 -2.64 -5.35 -1.89
C SER A 6 -1.71 -5.75 -3.05
N ALA A 7 -0.84 -6.75 -2.85
CA ALA A 7 0.03 -7.27 -3.90
C ALA A 7 -0.76 -7.86 -5.07
N THR A 8 -1.84 -8.59 -4.80
CA THR A 8 -2.75 -9.08 -5.85
C THR A 8 -3.37 -7.91 -6.61
N GLN A 9 -3.94 -6.92 -5.93
CA GLN A 9 -4.53 -5.74 -6.57
C GLN A 9 -3.51 -4.96 -7.42
N VAL A 10 -2.28 -4.79 -6.92
CA VAL A 10 -1.19 -4.16 -7.66
C VAL A 10 -0.86 -4.93 -8.95
N LEU A 11 -0.82 -6.26 -8.89
CA LEU A 11 -0.60 -7.07 -10.09
C LEU A 11 -1.72 -6.87 -11.11
N TRP A 12 -2.99 -6.91 -10.67
CA TRP A 12 -4.13 -6.65 -11.54
C TRP A 12 -4.06 -5.27 -12.19
N LEU A 13 -3.75 -4.23 -11.41
CA LEU A 13 -3.61 -2.87 -11.93
C LEU A 13 -2.47 -2.77 -12.94
N ARG A 14 -1.31 -3.39 -12.68
CA ARG A 14 -0.20 -3.43 -13.64
C ARG A 14 -0.59 -4.09 -14.95
N ILE A 15 -1.35 -5.19 -14.90
CA ILE A 15 -1.85 -5.89 -16.09
C ILE A 15 -2.83 -4.98 -16.86
N MET A 16 -3.79 -4.37 -16.16
CA MET A 16 -4.75 -3.44 -16.75
C MET A 16 -4.07 -2.24 -17.41
N LEU A 17 -3.06 -1.67 -16.78
CA LEU A 17 -2.28 -0.58 -17.34
C LEU A 17 -1.48 -1.03 -18.58
N GLY A 18 -0.97 -2.27 -18.60
CA GLY A 18 -0.33 -2.84 -19.79
C GLY A 18 -1.28 -2.95 -20.98
N PHE A 19 -2.55 -3.32 -20.76
CA PHE A 19 -3.56 -3.29 -21.83
C PHE A 19 -3.81 -1.88 -22.38
N LEU A 20 -3.58 -0.85 -21.58
CA LEU A 20 -3.65 0.56 -21.98
C LEU A 20 -2.31 1.11 -22.51
N GLN A 21 -1.34 0.24 -22.82
CA GLN A 21 0.00 0.59 -23.29
C GLN A 21 0.79 1.46 -22.27
N ASN A 22 0.50 1.32 -20.97
CA ASN A 22 1.17 2.01 -19.88
C ASN A 22 1.88 1.01 -18.95
N ASP A 23 2.86 0.29 -19.50
CA ASP A 23 3.61 -0.69 -18.74
C ASP A 23 4.39 -0.06 -17.60
N GLN A 24 4.26 -0.66 -16.42
CA GLN A 24 5.01 -0.24 -15.25
C GLN A 24 6.39 -0.91 -15.30
N GLU A 25 7.44 -0.14 -15.56
CA GLU A 25 8.82 -0.65 -15.63
C GLU A 25 9.40 -0.91 -14.23
N CYS A 26 9.12 -0.01 -13.29
CA CYS A 26 9.61 -0.09 -11.92
C CYS A 26 8.71 -0.96 -11.02
N PRO A 27 9.27 -1.50 -9.91
CA PRO A 27 8.48 -2.17 -8.88
C PRO A 27 7.51 -1.18 -8.22
N THR A 28 6.26 -1.59 -8.03
CA THR A 28 5.27 -0.77 -7.31
C THR A 28 5.51 -0.85 -5.82
N LYS A 29 5.65 0.29 -5.15
CA LYS A 29 5.86 0.35 -3.70
C LYS A 29 4.56 0.11 -2.95
N ILE A 30 4.57 -0.82 -2.00
CA ILE A 30 3.47 -1.12 -1.08
C ILE A 30 3.93 -0.79 0.33
N PHE A 31 3.15 0.04 1.03
CA PHE A 31 3.43 0.45 2.40
C PHE A 31 2.76 -0.47 3.41
N CYS A 32 3.52 -0.95 4.39
CA CYS A 32 3.03 -1.81 5.47
C CYS A 32 3.43 -1.26 6.85
N ASP A 33 2.48 -1.24 7.78
CA ASP A 33 2.65 -0.77 9.16
C ASP A 33 3.17 -1.87 10.12
N SER A 34 3.23 -3.11 9.65
CA SER A 34 3.68 -4.25 10.44
C SER A 34 5.11 -4.65 10.07
N LYS A 35 6.07 -4.21 10.89
CA LYS A 35 7.48 -4.64 10.77
C LYS A 35 7.61 -6.17 10.82
N SER A 36 6.83 -6.83 11.68
CA SER A 36 6.82 -8.29 11.76
C SER A 36 6.33 -8.94 10.47
N ALA A 37 5.33 -8.37 9.78
CA ALA A 37 4.90 -8.87 8.48
C ALA A 37 5.98 -8.68 7.40
N ILE A 38 6.68 -7.53 7.40
CA ILE A 38 7.80 -7.28 6.47
C ILE A 38 8.92 -8.30 6.73
N GLU A 39 9.27 -8.53 7.99
CA GLU A 39 10.29 -9.48 8.37
C GLU A 39 9.91 -10.91 8.00
N LEU A 40 8.64 -11.27 8.16
CA LEU A 40 8.09 -12.58 7.77
C LEU A 40 8.23 -12.85 6.26
N ILE A 41 8.14 -11.79 5.44
CA ILE A 41 8.32 -11.83 3.99
C ILE A 41 9.82 -11.97 3.66
N LYS A 42 10.70 -11.24 4.33
CA LYS A 42 12.14 -11.30 4.12
C LYS A 42 12.76 -12.63 4.60
N ASN A 43 12.34 -13.12 5.76
CA ASN A 43 12.91 -14.28 6.44
C ASN A 43 11.87 -15.40 6.61
N PRO A 44 12.00 -16.54 5.89
CA PRO A 44 11.03 -17.63 5.92
C PRO A 44 11.14 -18.51 7.19
N ILE A 45 12.23 -18.39 7.95
CA ILE A 45 12.51 -19.22 9.12
C ILE A 45 11.75 -18.68 10.34
N PHE A 46 10.45 -18.95 10.44
CA PHE A 46 9.73 -18.87 11.72
C PHE A 46 8.96 -20.17 11.92
N HIS A 47 9.29 -20.89 12.99
CA HIS A 47 8.59 -22.11 13.40
C HIS A 47 7.30 -21.73 14.14
N GLY A 48 6.15 -22.21 13.66
CA GLY A 48 4.82 -21.92 14.26
C GLY A 48 3.84 -21.12 13.38
N ARG A 49 3.94 -21.20 12.04
CA ARG A 49 3.03 -20.49 11.13
C ARG A 49 1.80 -21.34 10.78
N SER A 50 0.68 -20.65 10.53
CA SER A 50 -0.48 -21.29 9.91
C SER A 50 -0.27 -21.38 8.39
N LYS A 51 -0.75 -22.48 7.77
CA LYS A 51 -0.68 -22.70 6.30
C LYS A 51 -1.15 -21.49 5.48
N ARG A 52 -2.17 -20.76 5.96
CA ARG A 52 -2.71 -19.57 5.29
C ARG A 52 -1.74 -18.39 5.29
N MET A 53 -0.95 -18.22 6.35
CA MET A 53 0.10 -17.20 6.40
C MET A 53 1.28 -17.57 5.50
N ASP A 54 1.62 -18.86 5.42
CA ASP A 54 2.70 -19.34 4.56
C ASP A 54 2.41 -19.07 3.09
N ILE A 55 1.24 -19.45 2.60
CA ILE A 55 0.82 -19.21 1.20
C ILE A 55 0.87 -17.71 0.87
N LYS A 56 0.34 -16.84 1.75
CA LYS A 56 0.38 -15.38 1.55
C LYS A 56 1.80 -14.85 1.50
N SER A 57 2.66 -15.29 2.42
CA SER A 57 4.05 -14.85 2.48
C SER A 57 4.88 -15.33 1.28
N HIS A 58 4.59 -16.53 0.77
CA HIS A 58 5.21 -17.08 -0.44
C HIS A 58 4.85 -16.25 -1.66
N PHE A 59 3.55 -16.02 -1.89
CA PHE A 59 3.08 -15.20 -3.01
C PHE A 59 3.71 -13.81 -3.02
N ILE A 60 3.74 -13.13 -1.86
CA ILE A 60 4.37 -11.80 -1.76
C ILE A 60 5.87 -11.87 -2.08
N ARG A 61 6.57 -12.90 -1.61
CA ARG A 61 8.00 -13.10 -1.89
C ARG A 61 8.25 -13.26 -3.39
N GLU A 62 7.47 -14.07 -4.08
CA GLU A 62 7.58 -14.24 -5.54
C GLU A 62 7.43 -12.91 -6.26
N MET A 63 6.46 -12.09 -5.83
CA MET A 63 6.20 -10.76 -6.41
C MET A 63 7.36 -9.78 -6.17
N VAL A 64 8.00 -9.84 -4.99
CA VAL A 64 9.18 -9.03 -4.66
C VAL A 64 10.41 -9.51 -5.44
N GLN A 65 10.66 -10.82 -5.49
CA GLN A 65 11.78 -11.41 -6.23
C GLN A 65 11.66 -11.15 -7.74
N GLY A 66 10.45 -11.22 -8.28
CA GLY A 66 10.13 -10.85 -9.66
C GLY A 66 10.14 -9.35 -9.94
N LYS A 67 10.57 -8.51 -8.97
CA LYS A 67 10.65 -7.04 -9.06
C LYS A 67 9.33 -6.37 -9.49
N LYS A 68 8.19 -7.02 -9.25
CA LYS A 68 6.87 -6.44 -9.55
C LYS A 68 6.43 -5.47 -8.46
N ILE A 69 6.81 -5.76 -7.21
CA ILE A 69 6.51 -4.93 -6.05
C ILE A 69 7.74 -4.76 -5.15
N VAL A 70 7.74 -3.72 -4.34
CA VAL A 70 8.65 -3.54 -3.20
C VAL A 70 7.82 -3.19 -1.97
N ILE A 71 8.21 -3.69 -0.80
CA ILE A 71 7.48 -3.47 0.45
C ILE A 71 8.34 -2.63 1.38
N ASP A 72 7.81 -1.46 1.74
CA ASP A 72 8.44 -0.52 2.65
C ASP A 72 7.59 -0.35 3.91
N TYR A 73 8.29 -0.10 5.02
CA TYR A 73 7.64 0.22 6.27
C TYR A 73 7.06 1.64 6.21
N CYS A 74 5.80 1.77 6.65
CA CYS A 74 5.16 3.05 6.87
C CYS A 74 4.66 3.14 8.31
N LYS A 75 4.87 4.28 8.96
CA LYS A 75 4.32 4.49 10.30
C LYS A 75 2.80 4.60 10.20
N ILE A 76 2.10 4.16 11.24
CA ILE A 76 0.63 4.25 11.32
C ILE A 76 0.16 5.70 11.08
N GLU A 77 0.90 6.67 11.61
CA GLU A 77 0.57 8.09 11.47
C GLU A 77 0.71 8.65 10.06
N ASP A 78 1.33 7.91 9.15
CA ASP A 78 1.57 8.28 7.75
C ASP A 78 0.83 7.34 6.77
N GLN A 79 0.10 6.34 7.31
CA GLN A 79 -0.64 5.36 6.52
C GLN A 79 -1.97 5.94 6.04
N VAL A 80 -1.96 6.61 4.90
CA VAL A 80 -3.14 7.30 4.32
C VAL A 80 -4.38 6.40 4.19
N VAL A 81 -4.19 5.11 3.94
CA VAL A 81 -5.28 4.11 3.83
C VAL A 81 -6.12 4.01 5.11
N ASP A 82 -5.57 4.39 6.25
CA ASP A 82 -6.28 4.35 7.53
C ASP A 82 -7.50 5.28 7.55
N ILE A 83 -7.53 6.34 6.73
CA ILE A 83 -8.73 7.19 6.55
C ILE A 83 -9.94 6.35 6.11
N PHE A 84 -9.72 5.35 5.26
CA PHE A 84 -10.79 4.56 4.66
C PHE A 84 -11.17 3.32 5.46
N THR A 85 -10.35 2.93 6.45
CA THR A 85 -10.45 1.61 7.09
C THR A 85 -10.52 1.65 8.60
N LYS A 86 -10.25 2.80 9.23
CA LYS A 86 -10.22 2.95 10.69
C LYS A 86 -11.00 4.18 11.14
N LEU A 87 -11.51 4.11 12.36
CA LEU A 87 -11.97 5.29 13.10
C LEU A 87 -10.74 6.01 13.66
N LEU A 88 -10.47 7.21 13.16
CA LEU A 88 -9.29 7.99 13.51
C LEU A 88 -9.64 9.14 14.46
N LYS A 89 -8.69 9.49 15.34
CA LYS A 89 -8.74 10.76 16.07
C LYS A 89 -8.67 11.91 15.07
N LEU A 90 -9.34 13.02 15.40
CA LEU A 90 -9.47 14.18 14.51
C LEU A 90 -8.11 14.70 14.01
N GLU A 91 -7.12 14.79 14.89
CA GLU A 91 -5.78 15.27 14.54
C GLU A 91 -5.12 14.41 13.45
N LEU A 92 -5.14 13.08 13.63
CA LEU A 92 -4.58 12.14 12.67
C LEU A 92 -5.38 12.13 11.36
N PHE A 93 -6.71 12.21 11.45
CA PHE A 93 -7.56 12.33 10.25
C PHE A 93 -7.23 13.58 9.45
N VAL A 94 -7.09 14.74 10.09
CA VAL A 94 -6.73 16.00 9.41
C VAL A 94 -5.34 15.91 8.79
N LYS A 95 -4.37 15.32 9.48
CA LYS A 95 -3.02 15.08 8.94
C LYS A 95 -3.08 14.21 7.68
N LEU A 96 -3.69 13.03 7.76
CA LEU A 96 -3.77 12.11 6.63
C LEU A 96 -4.58 12.71 5.47
N LYS A 97 -5.66 13.46 5.75
CA LYS A 97 -6.49 14.15 4.75
C LYS A 97 -5.63 15.12 3.92
N LYS A 98 -4.74 15.85 4.57
CA LYS A 98 -3.78 16.75 3.90
C LYS A 98 -2.80 15.96 3.03
N ILE A 99 -2.26 14.84 3.53
CA ILE A 99 -1.35 13.97 2.77
C ILE A 99 -2.04 13.38 1.54
N LEU A 100 -3.34 13.03 1.65
CA LEU A 100 -4.15 12.54 0.53
C LEU A 100 -4.42 13.63 -0.54
N GLY A 101 -4.08 14.89 -0.28
CA GLY A 101 -4.30 16.00 -1.19
C GLY A 101 -5.75 16.51 -1.20
N MET A 102 -6.53 16.23 -0.15
CA MET A 102 -7.90 16.73 -0.04
C MET A 102 -7.89 18.16 0.53
N PHE A 103 -7.94 19.14 -0.36
CA PHE A 103 -8.06 20.56 -0.04
C PHE A 103 -9.49 21.06 -0.29
N LYS A 104 -9.89 22.16 0.35
CA LYS A 104 -11.13 22.83 -0.07
C LYS A 104 -10.84 23.57 -1.38
N PHE A 105 -11.84 23.68 -2.24
CA PHE A 105 -11.74 24.48 -3.46
C PHE A 105 -11.35 25.93 -3.18
N GLU A 106 -11.82 26.47 -2.06
CA GLU A 106 -11.48 27.82 -1.57
C GLU A 106 -9.97 28.01 -1.32
N ASP A 107 -9.26 26.95 -0.92
CA ASP A 107 -7.85 26.98 -0.57
C ASP A 107 -6.92 26.91 -1.81
N LEU A 108 -7.48 26.63 -3.00
CA LEU A 108 -6.74 26.49 -4.26
C LEU A 108 -6.59 27.81 -5.03
N GLY A 109 -7.06 28.93 -4.49
CA GLY A 109 -6.94 30.25 -5.13
C GLY A 109 -7.72 30.42 -6.44
N LEU A 110 -8.52 29.43 -6.84
CA LEU A 110 -9.31 29.42 -8.07
C LEU A 110 -10.65 30.16 -7.89
N ARG A 111 -10.60 31.43 -7.48
CA ARG A 111 -11.79 32.29 -7.38
C ARG A 111 -12.16 33.04 -8.67
N GLU A 112 -11.41 32.90 -9.76
CA GLU A 112 -11.61 33.74 -10.96
C GLU A 112 -11.86 32.98 -12.27
N ALA A 113 -12.20 31.68 -12.22
CA ALA A 113 -12.50 30.91 -13.44
C ALA A 113 -13.86 30.21 -13.38
N MET A 114 -14.92 30.96 -13.08
CA MET A 114 -16.30 30.63 -13.45
C MET A 114 -17.14 31.88 -13.60
#